data_AF-A0A346PRV9-F1
#
_entry.id   AF-A0A346PRV9-F1
#
_cell.length_a   1.000
_cell.length_b   1.000
_cell.length_c   1.000
_cell.angle_alpha   90.00
_cell.angle_beta   90.00
_cell.angle_gamma   90.00
#
_symmetry.space_group_name_H-M   'P 1'
#
loop_
_entity.id
_entity.type
_entity.pdbx_description
1 polymer ?
#
loop_
_entity_poly.entity_id
_entity_poly.type
_entity_poly.pdbx_seq_one_letter_code
_entity_poly.pdbx_strand_id
1 'polypeptide(L)' 'MVPAEPSLPDRNDLLESRGYRITVDDGRDSFYALSIEDPDDDDAWVMSDTVCSLESML' A
#
# COMPACT_ATOMS: atom_id res chain seq x y z
N MET A 1 26.05 17.28 -12.62
CA MET A 1 24.82 16.76 -12.00
C MET A 1 23.82 16.60 -13.12
N VAL A 2 23.51 15.37 -13.52
CA VAL A 2 22.49 15.12 -14.55
C VAL A 2 21.14 15.27 -13.84
N PRO A 3 20.18 16.06 -14.38
CA PRO A 3 18.84 16.11 -13.81
C PRO A 3 18.27 14.68 -13.88
N ALA A 4 17.72 14.18 -12.77
CA ALA A 4 16.94 12.95 -12.83
C ALA A 4 15.75 13.21 -13.76
N GLU A 5 15.76 12.62 -14.95
CA GLU A 5 14.60 12.65 -15.84
C GLU A 5 13.46 11.92 -15.11
N PRO A 6 12.27 12.54 -14.98
CA PRO A 6 11.14 11.84 -14.39
C PRO A 6 10.77 10.70 -15.33
N SER A 7 11.12 9.47 -14.95
CA SER A 7 10.55 8.25 -15.54
C SER A 7 9.06 8.30 -15.25
N LEU A 8 8.28 8.75 -16.24
CA LEU A 8 6.84 8.60 -16.21
C LEU A 8 6.57 7.09 -16.08
N PRO A 9 5.85 6.64 -15.04
CA PRO A 9 5.54 5.22 -14.91
C PRO A 9 4.87 4.79 -16.20
N ASP A 10 5.36 3.70 -16.80
CA ASP A 10 4.71 3.13 -17.96
C ASP A 10 3.26 2.85 -17.56
N ARG A 11 2.33 3.26 -18.42
CA ARG A 11 0.92 3.50 -18.05
C ARG A 11 0.13 2.21 -17.80
N ASN A 12 0.76 1.14 -17.33
CA ASN A 12 0.15 -0.17 -17.18
C ASN A 12 0.66 -1.00 -16.00
N ASP A 13 1.46 -0.43 -15.10
CA ASP A 13 1.80 -1.08 -13.83
C ASP A 13 0.54 -1.01 -12.94
N LEU A 14 -0.41 -1.90 -13.23
CA LEU A 14 -1.65 -2.04 -12.49
C LEU A 14 -1.30 -2.63 -11.12
N LEU A 15 -1.12 -1.75 -10.15
CA LEU A 15 -0.99 -2.15 -8.77
C LEU A 15 -2.22 -2.95 -8.34
N GLU A 16 -1.98 -4.13 -7.77
CA GLU A 16 -3.02 -4.92 -7.15
C GLU A 16 -3.24 -4.44 -5.72
N SER A 17 -4.50 -4.42 -5.27
CA SER A 17 -4.82 -4.09 -3.90
C SER A 17 -5.67 -5.17 -3.25
N ARG A 18 -5.36 -5.49 -1.98
CA ARG A 18 -6.09 -6.50 -1.22
C ARG A 18 -6.26 -6.07 0.23
N GLY A 19 -7.51 -6.07 0.68
CA GLY A 19 -7.86 -5.84 2.08
C GLY A 19 -7.80 -7.14 2.88
N TYR A 20 -7.27 -7.07 4.08
CA TYR A 20 -7.20 -8.17 5.03
C TYR A 20 -7.89 -7.79 6.34
N ARG A 21 -8.56 -8.76 6.94
CA ARG A 21 -8.93 -8.74 8.35
C ARG A 21 -8.04 -9.76 9.05
N ILE A 22 -7.11 -9.27 9.86
CA ILE A 22 -6.14 -10.09 10.56
C ILE A 22 -6.62 -10.25 11.99
N THR A 23 -6.76 -11.50 12.42
CA THR A 23 -7.15 -11.85 13.77
C THR A 23 -5.94 -12.45 14.49
N VAL A 24 -5.61 -11.88 15.64
CA VAL A 24 -4.46 -12.28 16.46
C VAL A 24 -4.94 -12.71 17.85
N ASP A 25 -4.01 -13.11 18.72
CA ASP A 25 -4.29 -13.50 20.10
C ASP A 25 -5.39 -14.57 20.25
N ASP A 26 -5.29 -15.65 19.46
CA ASP A 26 -6.24 -16.78 19.50
C ASP A 26 -7.71 -16.34 19.30
N GLY A 27 -7.94 -15.38 18.40
CA GLY A 27 -9.27 -14.87 18.11
C GLY A 27 -9.68 -13.63 18.89
N ARG A 28 -8.86 -13.16 19.84
CA ARG A 28 -9.26 -12.11 20.79
C ARG A 28 -9.15 -10.70 20.24
N ASP A 29 -8.24 -10.48 19.30
CA ASP A 29 -8.04 -9.15 18.71
C ASP A 29 -8.06 -9.23 17.19
N SER A 30 -8.52 -8.17 16.53
CA SER A 30 -8.57 -8.09 15.08
C SER A 30 -8.36 -6.67 14.58
N PHE A 31 -7.57 -6.55 13.52
CA PHE A 31 -7.36 -5.29 12.82
C PHE A 31 -7.46 -5.48 11.31
N TYR A 32 -7.61 -4.37 10.60
CA TYR A 32 -7.64 -4.35 9.14
C TYR A 32 -6.30 -3.90 8.59
N ALA A 33 -5.87 -4.52 7.50
CA ALA A 33 -4.68 -4.14 6.76
C ALA A 33 -5.00 -4.05 5.26
N LEU A 34 -4.25 -3.23 4.53
CA LEU A 34 -4.36 -3.07 3.09
C LEU A 34 -2.98 -3.36 2.48
N SER A 35 -2.92 -4.31 1.54
CA SER A 35 -1.76 -4.46 0.64
C SER A 35 -2.01 -3.69 -0.64
N ILE A 36 -0.97 -3.04 -1.15
CA ILE A 36 -0.90 -2.44 -2.47
C ILE A 36 0.47 -2.87 -3.01
N GLU A 37 0.49 -3.66 -4.07
CA GLU A 37 1.69 -4.32 -4.59
C GLU A 37 1.74 -4.26 -6.11
N ASP A 38 2.95 -4.22 -6.66
CA ASP A 38 3.21 -4.51 -8.06
C ASP A 38 3.42 -6.02 -8.20
N PRO A 39 2.57 -6.76 -8.94
CA PRO A 39 2.71 -8.21 -9.06
C PRO A 39 3.99 -8.64 -9.80
N ASP A 40 4.62 -7.73 -10.55
CA ASP A 40 5.81 -8.02 -11.34
C ASP A 40 7.11 -7.56 -10.63
N ASP A 41 7.00 -6.87 -9.49
CA ASP A 41 8.14 -6.35 -8.72
C ASP A 41 7.97 -6.51 -7.20
N ASP A 42 8.59 -7.56 -6.65
CA ASP A 42 8.61 -7.85 -5.20
C ASP A 42 9.39 -6.81 -4.38
N ASP A 43 10.25 -6.00 -5.01
CA ASP A 43 11.03 -4.93 -4.37
C ASP A 43 10.35 -3.55 -4.51
N ALA A 44 9.16 -3.48 -5.12
CA ALA A 44 8.38 -2.25 -5.20
C ALA A 44 7.71 -1.92 -3.86
N TRP A 45 8.31 -1.00 -3.11
CA TRP A 45 7.75 -0.55 -1.82
C TRP A 45 6.84 0.67 -2.00
N VAL A 46 5.55 0.52 -1.68
CA VAL A 46 4.65 1.66 -1.53
C VAL A 46 4.94 2.33 -0.19
N MET A 47 5.51 3.54 -0.21
CA MET A 47 5.57 4.38 0.98
C MET A 47 4.16 4.85 1.34
N SER A 48 3.55 4.21 2.34
CA SER A 48 2.27 4.65 2.89
C SER A 48 2.50 5.89 3.75
N ASP A 49 2.06 7.06 3.28
CA ASP A 49 1.73 8.15 4.19
C ASP A 49 0.53 7.70 5.04
N THR A 50 0.47 8.11 6.30
CA THR A 50 -0.43 7.51 7.29
C THR A 50 -1.90 7.64 6.85
N VAL A 51 -2.58 6.51 6.60
CA VAL A 51 -4.00 6.52 6.18
C VAL A 51 -4.89 6.67 7.41
N CYS A 52 -5.23 7.90 7.78
CA CYS A 52 -6.24 8.17 8.80
C CYS A 52 -7.64 7.93 8.22
N SER A 53 -8.57 7.38 9.02
CA SER A 53 -9.98 7.31 8.62
C SER A 53 -10.56 8.71 8.49
N LEU A 54 -11.53 8.90 7.58
CA LEU A 54 -12.22 10.18 7.37
C LEU A 54 -12.83 10.71 8.69
N GLU A 55 -13.31 9.80 9.54
CA GLU A 55 -13.88 10.10 10.85
C GLU A 55 -12.83 10.62 11.85
N SER A 56 -11.55 10.27 11.68
CA SER A 56 -10.44 10.73 12.51
C SER A 56 -9.86 12.09 12.08
N MET A 57 -10.34 12.66 10.96
CA MET A 57 -9.93 13.98 10.44
C MET A 57 -10.96 15.10 10.74
N LEU A 58 -12.03 14.80 11.50
CA LEU A 58 -13.09 15.74 11.86
C LEU A 58 -12.95 16.27 13.29
#